data_AF-A0A8T5N9V3-F1
#
_entry.id   AF-A0A8T5N9V3-F1
#
_cell.length_a   1.000
_cell.length_b   1.000
_cell.length_c   1.000
_cell.angle_alpha   90.00
_cell.angle_beta   90.00
_cell.angle_gamma   90.00
#
_symmetry.space_group_name_H-M   'P 1'
#
loop_
_entity.id
_entity.type
_entity.pdbx_description
1 polymer ?
#
loop_
_entity_poly.entity_id
_entity_poly.type
_entity_poly.pdbx_seq_one_letter_code
_entity_poly.pdbx_strand_id
1 'polypeptide(L)'
;MIKTLHAIFDGKVLRPEGSVDLDVGKHYVLTVERTIEAKASRKQPPYPLTQILDIATDVGVDDLSTRHDWYAHGRRDDEKQ
;
A
#
# COMPACT_ATOMS: atom_id res chain seq x y z
N MET A 1 -7.54 41.29 8.19
CA MET A 1 -8.71 40.39 8.16
C MET A 1 -8.29 39.10 7.48
N ILE A 2 -8.54 37.97 8.12
CA ILE A 2 -8.28 36.64 7.54
C ILE A 2 -9.59 36.21 6.87
N LYS A 3 -9.56 35.96 5.56
CA LYS A 3 -10.68 35.39 4.82
C LYS A 3 -10.29 33.96 4.44
N THR A 4 -11.07 32.99 4.90
CA THR A 4 -10.90 31.59 4.52
C THR A 4 -11.63 31.37 3.20
N LEU A 5 -10.94 30.78 2.22
CA LEU A 5 -11.45 30.49 0.89
C LEU A 5 -11.36 28.98 0.66
N HIS A 6 -12.48 28.39 0.25
CA HIS A 6 -12.51 27.00 -0.19
C HIS A 6 -12.13 26.93 -1.67
N ALA A 7 -11.13 26.10 -1.97
CA ALA A 7 -10.59 25.93 -3.31
C ALA A 7 -10.24 24.46 -3.55
N ILE A 8 -10.46 24.00 -4.77
CA ILE A 8 -10.14 22.65 -5.23
C ILE A 8 -8.81 22.67 -5.96
N PHE A 9 -7.96 21.68 -5.72
CA PHE A 9 -6.71 21.51 -6.44
C PHE A 9 -6.88 20.61 -7.66
N ASP A 10 -6.70 21.18 -8.86
CA ASP A 10 -6.85 20.49 -10.15
C ASP A 10 -5.54 19.80 -10.61
N GLY A 11 -4.57 19.59 -9.70
CA GLY A 11 -3.27 18.99 -10.01
C GLY A 11 -2.20 19.97 -10.48
N LYS A 12 -2.58 21.17 -10.94
CA LYS A 12 -1.63 22.26 -11.31
C LYS A 12 -1.98 23.61 -10.69
N VAL A 13 -3.26 23.90 -10.48
CA VAL A 13 -3.75 25.21 -10.01
C VAL A 13 -4.83 25.00 -8.94
N LEU A 14 -4.85 25.88 -7.93
CA LEU A 14 -5.93 25.98 -6.95
C LEU A 14 -7.07 26.82 -7.56
N ARG A 15 -8.24 26.20 -7.73
CA ARG A 15 -9.44 26.84 -8.25
C ARG A 15 -10.40 27.14 -7.11
N PRO A 16 -10.77 28.40 -6.87
CA PRO A 16 -11.77 28.72 -5.86
C PRO A 16 -13.14 28.17 -6.27
N GLU A 17 -13.91 27.69 -5.29
CA GLU A 17 -15.28 27.21 -5.55
C GLU A 17 -16.28 28.36 -5.74
N GLY A 18 -15.94 29.55 -5.25
CA GLY A 18 -16.76 30.75 -5.36
C GLY A 18 -16.01 31.93 -5.96
N SER A 19 -16.74 32.99 -6.32
CA SER A 19 -16.13 34.24 -6.79
C SER A 19 -15.30 34.85 -5.66
N VAL A 20 -14.03 35.15 -5.95
CA VAL A 20 -13.10 35.73 -4.99
C VAL A 20 -12.74 37.13 -5.45
N ASP A 21 -13.15 38.11 -4.66
CA ASP A 21 -12.73 39.49 -4.83
C ASP A 21 -11.32 39.64 -4.24
N LEU A 22 -10.31 39.43 -5.09
CA LEU A 22 -8.91 39.71 -4.80
C LEU A 22 -8.47 40.91 -5.61
N ASP A 23 -7.78 41.84 -4.96
CA ASP A 23 -7.16 42.98 -5.65
C ASP A 23 -5.96 42.51 -6.46
N VAL A 24 -5.87 43.01 -7.69
CA VAL A 24 -4.73 42.75 -8.58
C VAL A 24 -3.46 43.33 -7.97
N GLY A 25 -2.38 42.54 -7.96
CA GLY A 25 -1.05 42.98 -7.54
C GLY A 25 -0.76 42.91 -6.04
N LYS A 26 -1.64 42.29 -5.24
CA LYS A 26 -1.39 42.08 -3.80
C LYS A 26 -0.90 40.66 -3.52
N HIS A 27 -0.02 40.53 -2.53
CA HIS A 27 0.43 39.24 -2.02
C HIS A 27 -0.58 38.69 -1.02
N TYR A 28 -1.03 37.45 -1.26
CA TYR A 28 -1.91 36.71 -0.36
C TYR A 28 -1.20 35.46 0.15
N VAL A 29 -1.32 35.19 1.45
CA VAL A 29 -0.81 33.96 2.06
C VAL A 29 -1.97 32.98 2.16
N LEU A 30 -1.87 31.86 1.46
CA LEU A 30 -2.88 30.79 1.53
C LEU A 30 -2.46 29.76 2.58
N THR A 31 -3.33 29.52 3.56
CA THR A 31 -3.19 28.40 4.48
C THR A 31 -3.95 27.21 3.90
N VAL A 32 -3.23 26.18 3.48
CA VAL A 32 -3.84 24.95 2.94
C VAL A 32 -4.10 24.00 4.09
N GLU A 33 -5.34 23.96 4.56
CA GLU A 33 -5.80 22.94 5.50
C GLU A 33 -6.33 21.74 4.72
N ARG A 34 -5.62 20.62 4.82
CA ARG A 34 -6.06 19.38 4.21
C ARG A 34 -7.08 18.75 5.15
N THR A 35 -8.37 19.00 4.91
CA THR A 35 -9.43 18.24 5.57
C THR A 35 -9.23 16.78 5.19
N ILE A 36 -8.85 15.96 6.15
CA ILE A 36 -8.63 14.52 5.97
C ILE A 36 -10.01 13.85 5.89
N GLU A 37 -10.90 14.32 5.02
CA GLU A 37 -12.06 13.55 4.66
C GLU A 37 -11.58 12.41 3.79
N ALA A 38 -11.68 11.22 4.38
CA ALA A 38 -11.10 9.99 3.93
C ALA A 38 -9.56 10.08 3.82
N LYS A 39 -8.91 9.62 4.90
CA LYS A 39 -8.17 8.36 4.74
C LYS A 39 -9.11 7.38 4.02
N ALA A 40 -9.28 7.55 2.69
CA ALA A 40 -9.47 6.43 1.82
C ALA A 40 -8.23 5.64 2.17
N SER A 41 -8.44 4.65 3.02
CA SER A 41 -7.47 3.62 3.28
C SER A 41 -7.11 3.15 1.88
N ARG A 42 -6.05 3.75 1.31
CA ARG A 42 -5.14 3.02 0.47
C ARG A 42 -4.66 1.95 1.43
N LYS A 43 -5.47 0.88 1.56
CA LYS A 43 -5.00 -0.44 1.90
C LYS A 43 -3.83 -0.57 0.95
N GLN A 44 -2.63 -0.31 1.47
CA GLN A 44 -1.45 -0.64 0.73
C GLN A 44 -1.66 -2.09 0.32
N PRO A 45 -1.47 -2.42 -0.97
CA PRO A 45 -1.65 -3.79 -1.40
C PRO A 45 -0.89 -4.68 -0.40
N PRO A 46 -1.55 -5.71 0.15
CA PRO A 46 -0.96 -6.51 1.21
C PRO A 46 0.43 -6.96 0.76
N TYR A 47 1.40 -6.83 1.66
CA TYR A 47 2.78 -7.14 1.35
C TYR A 47 2.83 -8.54 0.69
N PRO A 48 3.55 -8.73 -0.43
CA PRO A 48 3.47 -9.97 -1.21
C PRO A 48 3.70 -11.23 -0.36
N LEU A 49 4.58 -11.18 0.65
CA LEU A 49 4.80 -12.30 1.56
C LEU A 49 3.56 -12.65 2.42
N THR A 50 2.74 -11.67 2.78
CA THR A 50 1.49 -11.90 3.53
C THR A 50 0.45 -12.63 2.67
N GLN A 51 0.41 -12.35 1.37
CA GLN A 51 -0.45 -13.07 0.43
C GLN A 51 0.04 -14.51 0.20
N ILE A 52 1.36 -14.71 0.12
CA ILE A 52 1.95 -16.04 -0.01
C ILE A 52 1.68 -16.88 1.24
N LEU A 53 1.78 -16.28 2.43
CA LEU A 53 1.51 -16.96 3.70
C LEU A 53 0.06 -17.45 3.79
N ASP A 54 -0.92 -16.70 3.28
CA ASP A 54 -2.33 -17.08 3.28
C ASP A 54 -2.62 -18.33 2.43
N ILE A 55 -1.78 -18.57 1.41
CA ILE A 55 -1.88 -19.73 0.50
C ILE A 55 -1.01 -20.90 1.00
N ALA A 56 0.01 -20.61 1.81
CA ALA A 56 0.95 -21.61 2.27
C ALA A 56 0.27 -22.64 3.18
N THR A 57 0.42 -23.91 2.85
CA THR A 57 -0.04 -25.03 3.68
C THR A 57 1.15 -25.60 4.44
N ASP A 58 1.04 -25.69 5.77
CA ASP A 58 2.03 -26.39 6.58
C ASP A 58 1.95 -27.90 6.28
N VAL A 59 3.04 -28.42 5.72
CA VAL A 59 3.20 -29.83 5.34
C VAL A 59 3.86 -30.66 6.45
N GLY A 60 4.24 -30.04 7.58
CA GLY A 60 4.82 -30.73 8.73
C GLY A 60 6.21 -31.31 8.48
N VAL A 61 6.97 -30.73 7.53
CA VAL A 61 8.35 -31.14 7.19
C VAL A 61 9.28 -29.94 7.27
N ASP A 62 10.30 -30.04 8.13
CA ASP A 62 11.30 -28.98 8.35
C ASP A 62 12.19 -28.72 7.12
N ASP A 63 12.50 -29.77 6.35
CA ASP A 63 13.32 -29.67 5.15
C ASP A 63 12.86 -30.66 4.07
N LEU A 64 12.31 -30.09 2.98
CA LEU A 64 11.82 -30.82 1.81
C LEU A 64 12.93 -31.56 1.04
N SER A 65 14.20 -31.18 1.25
CA SER A 65 15.36 -31.76 0.57
C SER A 65 15.97 -32.97 1.29
N THR A 66 15.63 -33.19 2.56
CA THR A 66 16.20 -34.27 3.41
C THR A 66 16.17 -35.66 2.77
N ARG A 67 15.17 -35.93 1.93
CA ARG A 67 14.96 -37.25 1.30
C ARG A 67 15.02 -37.20 -0.22
N HIS A 68 15.62 -36.15 -0.78
CA HIS A 68 15.73 -35.97 -2.24
C HIS A 68 16.34 -37.20 -2.93
N ASP A 69 17.37 -37.79 -2.33
CA ASP A 69 18.02 -39.01 -2.83
C ASP A 69 17.06 -40.22 -2.89
N TRP A 70 16.12 -40.34 -1.95
CA TRP A 70 15.14 -41.42 -1.93
C TRP A 70 14.10 -41.28 -3.04
N TYR A 71 13.76 -40.05 -3.42
CA TYR A 71 12.87 -39.79 -4.56
C TYR A 71 13.60 -39.99 -5.89
N ALA A 72 14.88 -39.63 -5.97
CA ALA A 72 15.68 -39.75 -7.18
C ALA A 72 16.11 -41.21 -7.46
N HIS A 73 16.42 -41.99 -6.42
CA HIS A 73 17.03 -43.30 -6.56
C HIS A 73 16.22 -44.45 -5.95
N GLY A 74 15.06 -44.16 -5.35
CA GLY A 74 14.28 -45.13 -4.56
C GLY A 74 14.90 -45.38 -3.18
N ARG A 75 14.15 -46.05 -2.30
CA ARG A 75 14.76 -46.60 -1.06
C ARG A 75 15.68 -47.74 -1.42
N ARG A 76 16.89 -47.75 -0.87
CA ARG A 76 17.76 -48.92 -0.93
C ARG A 76 17.16 -50.02 -0.04
N ASP A 77 17.22 -51.27 -0.49
CA ASP A 77 16.58 -52.42 0.19
C ASP A 77 17.11 -52.65 1.63
N ASP A 78 18.25 -52.05 1.95
CA ASP A 78 18.93 -52.03 3.24
C ASP A 78 18.25 -51.18 4.33
N GLU A 79 17.25 -50.35 3.99
CA GLU A 79 16.46 -49.55 4.95
C GLU A 79 15.08 -50.14 5.28
N LYS A 80 14.79 -51.39 4.87
CA LYS A 80 13.62 -52.14 5.32
C LYS A 80 13.96 -52.94 6.59
N GLN A 81 13.99 -52.29 7.75
CA GLN A 81 13.98 -52.97 9.05
C GLN A 81 13.07 -52.24 10.04
#